data_AF-A0A7C1V2U1-F1
#
_entry.id   AF-A0A7C1V2U1-F1
#
_cell.length_a   1.000
_cell.length_b   1.000
_cell.length_c   1.000
_cell.angle_alpha   90.00
_cell.angle_beta   90.00
_cell.angle_gamma   90.00
#
_symmetry.space_group_name_H-M   'P 1'
#
loop_
_entity.id
_entity.type
_entity.pdbx_description
1 polymer ?
#
loop_
_entity_poly.entity_id
_entity_poly.type
_entity_poly.pdbx_seq_one_letter_code
_entity_poly.pdbx_strand_id
1 'polypeptide(L)'
;MADISIWRDKKARTAFIAKGQEVFEKIKDELEGQEGIVAIEPESGDYFVAQTLGKADRAAFEKYPDQWVYFVRLDNPEAAMPLPTW
;
A
#
# COMPACT_ATOMS: atom_id res chain seq x y z
N MET A 1 -9.60 -8.17 12.42
CA MET A 1 -9.64 -6.70 12.65
C MET A 1 -8.22 -6.17 12.66
N ALA A 2 -7.89 -5.33 11.68
CA ALA A 2 -6.62 -4.64 11.60
C ALA A 2 -6.33 -3.77 12.85
N ASP A 3 -5.07 -3.69 13.23
CA ASP A 3 -4.61 -2.91 14.37
C ASP A 3 -5.00 -1.41 14.22
N ILE A 4 -5.74 -0.85 15.18
CA ILE A 4 -6.24 0.53 15.10
C ILE A 4 -5.19 1.58 15.48
N SER A 5 -3.95 1.18 15.81
CA SER A 5 -2.91 2.11 16.27
C SER A 5 -2.48 3.05 15.16
N ILE A 6 -2.53 2.62 13.88
CA ILE A 6 -2.27 3.49 12.73
C ILE A 6 -3.33 4.60 12.59
N TRP A 7 -4.58 4.37 13.01
CA TRP A 7 -5.61 5.43 13.03
C TRP A 7 -5.44 6.39 14.21
N ARG A 8 -5.00 5.90 15.37
CA ARG A 8 -4.93 6.68 16.61
C ARG A 8 -3.63 7.44 16.78
N ASP A 9 -2.51 6.89 16.30
CA ASP A 9 -1.19 7.45 16.49
C ASP A 9 -0.67 8.05 15.18
N LYS A 10 -0.59 9.38 15.15
CA LYS A 10 -0.09 10.14 14.00
C LYS A 10 1.35 9.76 13.65
N LYS A 11 2.20 9.45 14.63
CA LYS A 11 3.60 9.07 14.42
C LYS A 11 3.70 7.67 13.83
N ALA A 12 2.89 6.72 14.31
CA ALA A 12 2.79 5.39 13.73
C ALA A 12 2.34 5.45 12.27
N ARG A 13 1.31 6.26 11.96
CA ARG A 13 0.85 6.46 10.58
C ARG A 13 1.93 7.05 9.68
N THR A 14 2.62 8.10 10.12
CA THR A 14 3.70 8.72 9.33
C THR A 14 4.85 7.75 9.11
N ALA A 15 5.25 6.96 10.11
CA ALA A 15 6.29 5.95 9.96
C ALA A 15 5.87 4.84 8.97
N PHE A 16 4.61 4.42 9.01
CA PHE A 16 4.07 3.44 8.08
C PHE A 16 4.06 3.95 6.63
N ILE A 17 3.59 5.19 6.41
CA ILE A 17 3.61 5.85 5.10
C ILE A 17 5.05 5.97 4.58
N ALA A 18 5.99 6.38 5.42
CA ALA A 18 7.40 6.51 5.03
C ALA A 18 7.99 5.16 4.58
N LYS A 19 7.68 4.06 5.28
CA LYS A 19 8.10 2.71 4.86
C LYS A 19 7.46 2.31 3.53
N GLY A 20 6.16 2.53 3.36
CA GLY A 20 5.45 2.21 2.12
C GLY A 20 6.00 2.99 0.92
N GLN A 21 6.32 4.26 1.13
CA GLN A 21 6.97 5.11 0.13
C GLN A 21 8.39 4.61 -0.20
N GLU A 22 9.18 4.20 0.80
CA GLU A 22 10.52 3.64 0.55
C GLU A 22 10.45 2.37 -0.32
N VAL A 23 9.48 1.49 -0.06
CA VAL A 23 9.28 0.30 -0.91
C VAL A 23 8.83 0.70 -2.31
N PHE A 24 7.88 1.64 -2.42
CA PHE A 24 7.42 2.14 -3.72
C PHE A 24 8.58 2.70 -4.56
N GLU A 25 9.46 3.50 -3.95
CA GLU A 25 10.62 4.08 -4.64
C GLU A 25 11.59 3.02 -5.16
N LYS A 26 11.67 1.83 -4.53
CA LYS A 26 12.50 0.71 -4.99
C LYS A 26 11.88 -0.03 -6.17
N ILE A 27 10.55 -0.10 -6.24
CA ILE A 27 9.82 -0.86 -7.26
C ILE A 27 9.32 0.02 -8.41
N LYS A 28 9.36 1.36 -8.28
CA LYS A 28 8.79 2.29 -9.28
C LYS A 28 9.35 2.07 -10.69
N ASP A 29 10.63 1.73 -10.81
CA ASP A 29 11.29 1.48 -12.09
C ASP A 29 10.77 0.20 -12.76
N GLU A 30 10.37 -0.81 -11.97
CA GLU A 30 9.72 -2.04 -12.47
C GLU A 30 8.26 -1.78 -12.90
N LEU A 31 7.65 -0.75 -12.33
CA LEU A 31 6.28 -0.34 -12.59
C LEU A 31 6.19 0.73 -13.70
N GLU A 32 7.32 1.15 -14.26
CA GLU A 32 7.35 2.13 -15.33
C GLU A 32 6.57 1.62 -16.56
N GLY A 33 5.64 2.46 -17.04
CA GLY A 33 4.74 2.10 -18.15
C GLY A 33 3.51 1.27 -17.76
N GLN A 34 3.37 0.90 -16.48
CA GLN A 34 2.13 0.30 -15.96
C GLN A 34 1.16 1.38 -15.49
N GLU A 35 -0.14 1.06 -15.53
CA GLU A 35 -1.20 1.93 -15.05
C GLU A 35 -1.98 1.24 -13.93
N GLY A 36 -2.49 2.04 -12.98
CA GLY A 36 -3.37 1.57 -11.92
C GLY A 36 -2.84 1.88 -10.52
N ILE A 37 -3.10 0.95 -9.62
CA ILE A 37 -2.88 1.07 -8.18
C ILE A 37 -1.99 -0.07 -7.71
N VAL A 38 -1.05 0.29 -6.85
CA VAL A 38 -0.16 -0.63 -6.16
C VAL A 38 -0.60 -0.68 -4.70
N ALA A 39 -0.90 -1.87 -4.19
CA ALA A 39 -1.02 -2.15 -2.77
C ALA A 39 0.31 -2.71 -2.28
N ILE A 40 0.93 -2.08 -1.28
CA ILE A 40 2.24 -2.46 -0.76
C ILE A 40 2.10 -2.85 0.71
N GLU A 41 2.58 -4.01 1.10
CA GLU A 41 2.75 -4.38 2.50
C GLU A 41 4.14 -3.92 2.97
N PRO A 42 4.26 -2.83 3.76
CA PRO A 42 5.56 -2.19 3.99
C PRO A 42 6.53 -2.98 4.88
N GLU A 43 6.06 -3.99 5.63
CA GLU A 43 6.95 -4.79 6.49
C GLU A 43 7.66 -5.90 5.70
N SER A 44 6.95 -6.55 4.78
CA SER A 44 7.48 -7.60 3.91
C SER A 44 8.13 -7.03 2.65
N GLY A 45 7.66 -5.88 2.17
CA GLY A 45 8.03 -5.31 0.87
C GLY A 45 7.25 -5.92 -0.31
N ASP A 46 6.28 -6.79 -0.02
CA ASP A 46 5.40 -7.37 -1.02
C ASP A 46 4.49 -6.30 -1.63
N TYR A 47 4.24 -6.41 -2.94
CA TYR A 47 3.40 -5.46 -3.65
C TYR A 47 2.47 -6.15 -4.66
N PHE A 48 1.32 -5.54 -4.88
CA PHE A 48 0.26 -6.05 -5.75
C PHE A 48 -0.24 -4.93 -6.64
N VAL A 49 -0.12 -5.11 -7.95
CA VAL A 49 -0.52 -4.10 -8.95
C VAL A 49 -1.85 -4.51 -9.57
N ALA A 50 -2.80 -3.59 -9.63
CA ALA A 50 -4.03 -3.79 -10.36
C ALA A 50 -4.63 -2.48 -10.89
N GLN A 51 -5.50 -2.58 -11.89
CA GLN A 51 -6.16 -1.41 -12.47
C GLN A 51 -7.07 -0.64 -11.51
N THR A 52 -7.56 -1.27 -10.44
CA THR A 52 -8.48 -0.65 -9.49
C THR A 52 -8.11 -0.98 -8.06
N LEU A 53 -8.50 -0.08 -7.14
CA LEU A 53 -8.20 -0.18 -5.72
C LEU A 53 -8.70 -1.51 -5.14
N GLY A 54 -9.96 -1.88 -5.42
CA GLY A 54 -10.53 -3.14 -4.93
C GLY A 54 -9.89 -4.41 -5.49
N LYS A 55 -9.25 -4.35 -6.66
CA LYS A 55 -8.51 -5.51 -7.20
C LYS A 55 -7.14 -5.64 -6.55
N ALA A 56 -6.43 -4.53 -6.35
CA ALA A 56 -5.15 -4.51 -5.65
C ALA A 56 -5.33 -4.92 -4.18
N ASP A 57 -6.40 -4.41 -3.56
CA ASP A 57 -6.81 -4.78 -2.22
C ASP A 57 -7.13 -6.27 -2.10
N ARG A 58 -7.93 -6.83 -3.02
CA ARG A 58 -8.23 -8.27 -3.00
C ARG A 58 -6.97 -9.13 -3.08
N ALA A 59 -6.03 -8.78 -3.95
CA ALA A 59 -4.77 -9.50 -4.06
C ALA A 59 -3.94 -9.40 -2.77
N ALA A 60 -3.92 -8.23 -2.13
CA ALA A 60 -3.28 -8.05 -0.84
C ALA A 60 -3.99 -8.85 0.28
N PHE A 61 -5.32 -8.81 0.34
CA PHE A 61 -6.15 -9.51 1.33
C PHE A 61 -5.97 -11.04 1.28
N GLU A 62 -5.82 -11.61 0.08
CA GLU A 62 -5.60 -13.05 -0.10
C GLU A 62 -4.32 -13.53 0.61
N LYS A 63 -3.29 -12.66 0.71
CA LYS A 63 -2.02 -12.99 1.39
C LYS A 63 -1.92 -12.41 2.80
N TYR A 64 -2.50 -11.24 3.02
CA TYR A 64 -2.41 -10.42 4.23
C TYR A 64 -3.80 -9.97 4.69
N PRO A 65 -4.66 -10.89 5.16
CA PRO A 65 -6.00 -10.55 5.60
C PRO A 65 -5.94 -9.70 6.87
N ASP A 66 -6.86 -8.71 6.97
CA ASP A 66 -6.93 -7.77 8.10
C ASP A 66 -5.62 -6.99 8.35
N GLN A 67 -4.75 -6.84 7.35
CA GLN A 67 -3.45 -6.18 7.51
C GLN A 67 -3.47 -4.77 6.90
N TRP A 68 -2.63 -3.87 7.42
CA TRP A 68 -2.44 -2.57 6.81
C TRP A 68 -1.54 -2.65 5.59
N VAL A 69 -1.98 -2.01 4.52
CA VAL A 69 -1.19 -1.85 3.30
C VAL A 69 -1.18 -0.39 2.87
N TYR A 70 -0.13 -0.01 2.15
CA TYR A 70 0.08 1.29 1.55
C TYR A 70 -0.39 1.26 0.10
N PHE A 71 -1.49 1.96 -0.19
CA PHE A 71 -1.99 2.11 -1.55
C PHE A 71 -1.39 3.34 -2.20
N VAL A 72 -0.89 3.19 -3.42
CA VAL A 72 -0.38 4.29 -4.24
C VAL A 72 -0.86 4.14 -5.67
N ARG A 73 -1.28 5.26 -6.26
CA ARG A 73 -1.65 5.33 -7.68
C ARG A 73 -0.40 5.60 -8.51
N LEU A 74 -0.19 4.83 -9.56
CA LEU A 74 0.93 5.04 -10.49
C LEU A 74 0.80 6.38 -11.23
N ASP A 75 -0.43 6.82 -11.52
CA ASP A 75 -0.70 8.11 -12.17
C ASP A 75 -0.68 9.31 -11.20
N ASN A 76 -0.79 9.06 -9.90
CA ASN A 76 -0.74 10.10 -8.88
C ASN A 76 -0.17 9.57 -7.56
N PRO A 77 1.17 9.48 -7.43
CA PRO A 77 1.80 8.95 -6.23
C PRO A 77 1.53 9.78 -4.96
N GLU A 78 1.22 11.07 -5.09
CA GLU A 78 0.91 11.96 -3.95
C GLU A 78 -0.43 11.64 -3.28
N ALA A 79 -1.34 10.95 -3.99
CA ALA A 79 -2.62 10.49 -3.46
C ALA A 79 -2.52 9.19 -2.65
N ALA A 80 -1.31 8.79 -2.24
CA ALA A 80 -1.10 7.55 -1.52
C ALA A 80 -1.77 7.57 -0.13
N MET A 81 -2.29 6.40 0.27
CA MET A 81 -3.02 6.25 1.52
C MET A 81 -2.83 4.86 2.13
N PRO A 82 -2.59 4.79 3.45
CA PRO A 82 -2.66 3.52 4.15
C PRO A 82 -4.12 3.14 4.40
N LEU A 83 -4.48 1.90 4.11
CA LEU A 83 -5.77 1.31 4.46
C LEU A 83 -5.56 -0.14 4.92
N PRO A 84 -6.36 -0.65 5.87
CA PRO A 84 -6.41 -2.08 6.14
C PRO A 84 -7.05 -2.79 4.95
N THR A 85 -6.65 -4.03 4.65
CA THR A 85 -7.32 -4.87 3.66
C THR A 85 -8.74 -5.25 4.11
N TRP A 86 -9.71 -5.38 3.20
CA TRP A 86 -11.11 -5.67 3.55
C TRP A 86 -11.79 -6.76 2.70
#